data_AF-Q945P4-F1
#
_entry.id   AF-Q945P4-F1
#
_cell.length_a   1.000
_cell.length_b   1.000
_cell.length_c   1.000
_cell.angle_alpha   90.00
_cell.angle_beta   90.00
_cell.angle_gamma   90.00
#
_symmetry.space_group_name_H-M   'P 1'
#
loop_
_entity.id
_entity.type
_entity.pdbx_description
1 polymer ?
#
loop_
_entity_poly.entity_id
_entity_poly.type
_entity_poly.pdbx_seq_one_letter_code
_entity_poly.pdbx_strand_id
1 'polypeptide(L)' 'MLHLGIQSFDSKFLKVYSELQPTPLQQEEDLEQLKVLENGYKMKVIKVDHEAHGVDTPDDVEKIESLMRERNMS' A
#
# COMPACT_ATOMS: atom_id res chain seq x y z
N MET A 1 8.03 -6.66 -10.70
CA MET A 1 6.65 -6.74 -10.18
C MET A 1 6.58 -5.78 -9.00
N LEU A 2 5.65 -4.83 -9.03
CA LEU A 2 5.54 -3.77 -8.02
C LEU A 2 4.50 -4.18 -6.97
N HIS A 3 4.78 -3.92 -5.69
CA HIS A 3 3.77 -3.99 -4.64
C HIS A 3 3.08 -2.62 -4.53
N LEU A 4 1.76 -2.60 -4.61
CA LEU A 4 0.98 -1.37 -4.39
C LEU A 4 0.68 -1.24 -2.90
N GLY A 5 0.82 -0.04 -2.34
CA GLY A 5 0.55 0.28 -0.93
C GLY A 5 -0.92 0.22 -0.52
N ILE A 6 -1.76 -0.53 -1.24
CA ILE A 6 -3.17 -0.72 -0.93
C ILE A 6 -3.31 -2.06 -0.22
N GLN A 7 -3.79 -1.99 1.02
CA GLN A 7 -4.00 -3.16 1.87
C GLN A 7 -5.42 -3.16 2.44
N SER A 8 -5.91 -4.34 2.82
CA SER A 8 -7.23 -4.50 3.41
C SER A 8 -7.14 -5.45 4.58
N PHE A 9 -7.64 -5.00 5.73
CA PHE A 9 -7.66 -5.75 6.97
C PHE A 9 -9.04 -5.65 7.58
N ASP A 10 -9.50 -6.74 8.21
CA ASP A 10 -10.70 -6.65 9.03
C ASP A 10 -10.42 -5.97 10.37
N SER A 11 -11.47 -5.46 11.01
CA SER A 11 -11.37 -4.72 12.25
C SER A 11 -10.87 -5.54 13.44
N LYS A 12 -11.03 -6.88 13.42
CA LYS A 12 -10.50 -7.75 14.47
C LYS A 12 -9.00 -7.88 14.32
N PHE A 13 -8.52 -8.09 13.10
CA PHE A 13 -7.10 -8.18 12.81
C PHE A 13 -6.38 -6.86 13.08
N LEU A 14 -6.98 -5.70 12.76
CA LEU A 14 -6.37 -4.40 13.06
C LEU A 14 -6.08 -4.21 14.57
N LYS A 15 -6.94 -4.74 15.45
CA LYS A 15 -6.70 -4.73 16.90
C LYS A 15 -5.57 -5.67 17.32
N VAL A 16 -5.34 -6.76 16.60
CA VAL A 16 -4.21 -7.65 16.85
C VAL A 16 -2.93 -7.01 16.34
N TYR A 17 -2.96 -6.42 15.14
CA TYR A 17 -1.83 -5.76 14.49
C TYR A 17 -1.22 -4.64 15.33
N SER A 18 -2.04 -3.88 16.07
CA SER A 18 -1.58 -2.81 16.97
C SER A 18 -0.75 -3.33 18.14
N GLU A 19 -0.98 -4.58 18.57
CA GLU A 19 -0.27 -5.20 19.68
C GLU A 19 1.00 -5.94 19.23
N LEU A 20 1.16 -6.18 17.92
CA LEU A 20 2.33 -6.84 17.38
C LEU A 20 3.56 -5.95 17.54
N GLN A 21 4.60 -6.52 18.16
CA GLN A 21 5.88 -5.85 18.30
C GLN A 21 6.59 -5.75 16.94
N PRO A 22 7.41 -4.71 16.75
CA PRO A 22 8.26 -4.61 15.57
C PRO A 22 9.17 -5.84 15.45
N THR A 23 9.34 -6.32 14.22
CA THR A 23 10.14 -7.53 13.93
C THR A 23 11.45 -7.15 13.23
N PRO A 24 12.47 -8.04 13.23
CA PRO A 24 13.77 -7.72 12.63
C PRO A 24 13.66 -7.33 11.15
N LEU A 25 12.97 -8.13 10.32
CA LEU A 25 12.91 -7.82 8.89
C LEU A 25 12.08 -6.57 8.59
N GLN A 26 11.00 -6.33 9.36
CA GLN A 26 10.25 -5.08 9.27
C GLN A 26 11.18 -3.87 9.47
N GLN A 27 12.07 -3.92 10.47
CA GLN A 27 12.96 -2.80 10.79
C GLN A 27 14.12 -2.67 9.79
N GLU A 28 14.66 -3.79 9.31
CA GLU A 28 15.77 -3.78 8.35
C GLU A 28 15.34 -3.28 6.97
N GLU A 29 14.13 -3.64 6.53
CA GLU A 29 13.62 -3.30 5.19
C GLU A 29 12.66 -2.09 5.20
N ASP A 30 12.25 -1.62 6.38
CA ASP A 30 11.20 -0.59 6.56
C ASP A 30 9.87 -0.96 5.87
N LEU A 31 9.45 -2.23 6.02
CA LEU A 31 8.27 -2.80 5.36
C LEU A 31 7.28 -3.40 6.37
N GLU A 32 6.15 -2.72 6.57
CA GLU A 32 5.10 -3.10 7.51
C GLU A 32 4.53 -4.51 7.29
N GLN A 33 4.40 -4.96 6.04
CA GLN A 33 3.89 -6.29 5.73
C GLN A 33 4.76 -7.42 6.29
N LEU A 34 6.06 -7.18 6.52
CA LEU A 34 6.96 -8.18 7.08
C LEU A 34 6.60 -8.49 8.53
N LYS A 35 6.15 -7.50 9.30
CA LYS A 35 5.62 -7.72 10.67
C LYS A 35 4.48 -8.73 10.68
N VAL A 36 3.58 -8.65 9.70
CA VAL A 36 2.45 -9.58 9.55
C VAL A 36 2.95 -10.99 9.26
N LEU A 37 3.90 -11.14 8.32
CA LEU A 37 4.43 -12.43 7.91
C LEU A 37 5.29 -13.10 8.99
N GLU A 38 6.16 -12.33 9.66
CA GLU A 38 7.03 -12.82 10.73
C GLU A 38 6.25 -13.27 11.97
N ASN A 39 5.09 -12.67 12.24
CA ASN A 39 4.16 -13.13 13.28
C ASN A 39 3.27 -14.31 12.83
N GLY A 40 3.55 -14.92 11.67
CA GLY A 40 2.90 -16.15 11.20
C GLY A 40 1.54 -15.96 10.52
N TYR A 41 1.12 -14.72 10.26
CA TYR A 41 -0.11 -14.45 9.51
C TYR A 41 0.11 -14.57 8.02
N LYS A 42 -0.96 -14.89 7.29
CA LYS A 42 -0.93 -15.01 5.82
C LYS A 42 -1.51 -13.76 5.18
N MET A 43 -0.85 -13.29 4.14
CA MET A 43 -1.36 -12.22 3.30
C MET A 43 -1.73 -12.77 1.91
N LYS A 44 -2.92 -12.40 1.44
CA LYS A 44 -3.32 -12.68 0.06
C LYS A 44 -2.90 -11.51 -0.83
N VAL A 45 -2.25 -11.81 -1.94
CA VAL A 45 -1.87 -10.82 -2.95
C VAL A 45 -2.58 -11.16 -4.25
N ILE A 46 -3.10 -10.14 -4.93
CA ILE A 46 -3.72 -10.26 -6.25
C ILE A 46 -2.96 -9.37 -7.24
N LYS A 47 -2.90 -9.79 -8.50
CA LYS A 47 -2.38 -8.95 -9.59
C LYS A 47 -3.50 -8.06 -10.09
N VAL A 48 -3.17 -6.81 -10.37
CA VAL A 48 -4.08 -5.82 -10.94
C VAL A 48 -3.36 -5.08 -12.06
N ASP A 49 -4.13 -4.66 -13.06
CA ASP A 49 -3.65 -3.68 -14.03
C ASP A 49 -3.70 -2.31 -13.36
N HIS A 50 -2.56 -1.63 -13.29
CA HIS A 50 -2.42 -0.42 -12.50
C HIS A 50 -1.58 0.62 -13.22
N GLU A 51 -2.14 1.83 -13.30
CA GLU A 51 -1.49 3.04 -13.81
C GLU A 51 -1.61 4.21 -12.81
N ALA A 52 -1.88 3.97 -11.52
CA ALA A 52 -2.04 5.10 -10.60
C ALA A 52 -0.68 5.70 -10.28
N HIS A 53 -0.65 7.02 -10.27
CA HIS A 53 0.52 7.82 -9.94
C HIS A 53 0.19 8.56 -8.64
N GLY A 54 1.08 8.46 -7.65
CA GLY A 54 1.01 9.32 -6.46
C GLY A 54 1.20 10.78 -6.85
N VAL A 55 0.60 11.69 -6.08
CA VAL A 55 0.86 13.12 -6.18
C VAL A 55 1.68 13.51 -4.97
N ASP A 56 2.99 13.56 -5.14
CA ASP A 56 3.93 13.84 -4.05
C ASP A 56 4.57 15.22 -4.19
N THR A 57 4.64 15.75 -5.41
CA THR A 57 5.19 17.08 -5.71
C THR A 57 4.15 17.98 -6.40
N PRO A 58 4.30 19.32 -6.34
CA PRO A 58 3.43 20.23 -7.08
C PRO A 58 3.37 19.93 -8.59
N ASP A 59 4.49 19.51 -9.18
CA ASP A 59 4.60 19.20 -10.60
C ASP A 59 3.77 17.95 -11.01
N ASP A 60 3.38 17.10 -10.06
CA ASP A 60 2.54 15.93 -10.35
C ASP A 60 1.07 16.29 -10.54
N VAL A 61 0.64 17.46 -10.06
CA VAL A 61 -0.74 17.94 -10.21
C VAL A 61 -1.08 18.14 -11.68
N GLU A 62 -0.23 18.81 -12.46
CA GLU A 62 -0.48 19.08 -13.88
C GLU A 62 -0.64 17.79 -14.71
N LYS A 63 0.12 16.75 -14.35
CA LYS A 63 0.05 15.42 -14.98
C LYS A 63 -1.27 14.74 -14.65
N ILE A 64 -1.67 14.72 -13.38
CA ILE A 64 -2.93 14.13 -12.94
C ILE A 64 -4.14 14.87 -13.52
N GLU A 65 -4.13 16.20 -13.53
CA GLU A 65 -5.20 16.99 -14.15
C GLU A 65 -5.37 16.65 -15.64
N SER A 66 -4.26 16.50 -16.37
CA SER A 66 -4.29 16.13 -17.78
C SER A 66 -4.88 14.72 -17.98
N LEU A 67 -4.46 13.76 -17.14
CA LEU A 67 -5.03 12.40 -17.14
C LEU A 67 -6.53 12.39 -16.79
N MET A 68 -6.98 13.21 -15.85
CA MET A 68 -8.39 13.33 -15.49
C MET A 68 -9.24 13.88 -16.64
N ARG A 69 -8.73 14.92 -17.33
CA ARG A 69 -9.37 15.49 -18.53
C ARG A 69 -9.49 14.45 -19.65
N GLU A 70 -8.44 13.68 -19.93
CA GLU A 70 -8.46 12.61 -20.93
C GLU A 70 -9.47 11.50 -20.59
N ARG A 71 -9.66 11.22 -19.29
CA ARG A 71 -10.60 10.20 -18.79
C ARG A 71 -12.03 10.71 -18.62
N ASN A 72 -12.35 11.94 -19.02
CA ASN A 72 -13.65 12.60 -18.81
C ASN A 72 -14.11 12.57 -17.34
N MET A 73 -13.17 12.60 -16.40
CA MET A 73 -13.44 12.75 -14.98
C MET A 73 -13.47 14.25 -14.67
N SER A 74 -14.62 14.89 -14.89
CA SER A 74 -14.87 16.30 -14.58
C SER A 74 -15.61 16.49 -13.26
#